data_AF-M6VP29-F1
#
_entry.id   AF-M6VP29-F1
#
_cell.length_a   1.000
_cell.length_b   1.000
_cell.length_c   1.000
_cell.angle_alpha   90.00
_cell.angle_beta   90.00
_cell.angle_gamma   90.00
#
_symmetry.space_group_name_H-M   'P 1'
#
loop_
_entity.id
_entity.type
_entity.pdbx_description
1 polymer ?
#
loop_
_entity_poly.entity_id
_entity_poly.type
_entity_poly.pdbx_seq_one_letter_code
_entity_poly.pdbx_strand_id
1 'polypeptide(L)'
;MDFRIENSQLAVFFPKITSIRRSVFDLEELLGSRFVKPFTMVPVPDDAPEEIPRIQARSLNNHSNLNISQTNISLVSNYDNGWEKDWSKCLEYIQTNQDLLYKISNSLSNASLLYCGLTISIFFPFEDEKHVMEHINKVFFPSKKLDNLHEFNLRFAHKQNEIYFINYTYSSTIKYLLNNILLRPIAPYLTPQEYGLTLNIDINDRYGFNFKKEYTSDKEIGNKLLEYMNIILTEKLDILFKNGDFEL
;
A
#
# COMPACT_ATOMS: atom_id res chain seq x y z
N MET A 1 16.21 -3.28 15.51
CA MET A 1 15.06 -2.38 15.42
C MET A 1 13.84 -3.27 15.30
N ASP A 2 12.86 -3.14 16.19
CA ASP A 2 11.59 -3.87 16.06
C ASP A 2 10.67 -3.08 15.11
N PHE A 3 10.05 -3.76 14.17
CA PHE A 3 9.08 -3.18 13.25
C PHE A 3 8.10 -4.25 12.78
N ARG A 4 6.94 -3.80 12.29
CA ARG A 4 5.91 -4.68 11.71
C ARG A 4 5.48 -4.12 10.36
N ILE A 5 5.47 -4.97 9.35
CA ILE A 5 4.86 -4.70 8.05
C ILE A 5 3.35 -4.91 8.22
N GLU A 6 2.58 -3.83 8.25
CA GLU A 6 1.15 -3.94 8.56
C GLU A 6 0.34 -4.42 7.36
N ASN A 7 0.64 -3.88 6.18
CA ASN A 7 -0.06 -4.21 4.95
C ASN A 7 0.78 -3.90 3.72
N SER A 8 0.35 -4.49 2.60
CA SER A 8 0.76 -4.12 1.26
C SER A 8 -0.46 -3.79 0.41
N GLN A 9 -0.26 -2.90 -0.56
CA GLN A 9 -1.24 -2.62 -1.60
C GLN A 9 -0.57 -2.66 -2.96
N LEU A 10 -1.13 -3.48 -3.86
CA LEU A 10 -0.81 -3.47 -5.27
C LEU A 10 -1.95 -2.82 -6.04
N ALA A 11 -1.62 -2.03 -7.07
CA ALA A 11 -2.62 -1.49 -7.97
C ALA A 11 -2.10 -1.44 -9.41
N VAL A 12 -2.97 -1.73 -10.36
CA VAL A 12 -2.73 -1.55 -11.80
C VAL A 12 -3.85 -0.69 -12.39
N PHE A 13 -3.47 0.25 -13.24
CA PHE A 13 -4.37 1.24 -13.83
C PHE A 13 -4.43 1.07 -15.34
N PHE A 14 -5.61 1.17 -15.92
CA PHE A 14 -5.88 0.94 -17.34
C PHE A 14 -6.93 1.95 -17.85
N PRO A 15 -7.05 2.11 -19.19
CA PRO A 15 -8.13 2.90 -19.77
C PRO A 15 -9.52 2.40 -19.33
N LYS A 16 -10.46 3.32 -19.16
CA LYS A 16 -11.82 3.04 -18.66
C LYS A 16 -12.50 1.86 -19.38
N ILE A 17 -12.97 0.89 -18.61
CA ILE A 17 -13.78 -0.26 -19.05
C ILE A 17 -15.19 -0.12 -18.47
N THR A 18 -16.14 0.37 -19.26
CA THR A 18 -17.53 0.59 -18.80
C THR A 18 -18.27 -0.71 -18.51
N SER A 19 -17.90 -1.80 -19.20
CA SER A 19 -18.53 -3.12 -19.11
C SER A 19 -17.98 -4.02 -18.01
N ILE A 20 -17.19 -3.50 -17.05
CA ILE A 20 -16.49 -4.30 -16.03
C ILE A 20 -17.39 -5.30 -15.28
N ARG A 21 -18.65 -4.90 -15.04
CA ARG A 21 -19.66 -5.70 -14.35
C ARG A 21 -20.04 -7.00 -15.09
N ARG A 22 -19.87 -7.03 -16.42
CA ARG A 22 -20.19 -8.21 -17.25
C ARG A 22 -19.19 -9.34 -17.05
N SER A 23 -17.96 -9.00 -16.63
CA SER A 23 -16.86 -9.96 -16.44
C SER A 23 -16.91 -10.68 -15.10
N VAL A 24 -17.90 -10.45 -14.23
CA VAL A 24 -17.91 -10.99 -12.86
C VAL A 24 -17.88 -12.52 -12.82
N PHE A 25 -18.63 -13.20 -13.70
CA PHE A 25 -18.66 -14.66 -13.74
C PHE A 25 -17.33 -15.24 -14.24
N ASP A 26 -16.74 -14.63 -15.28
CA ASP A 26 -15.42 -15.03 -15.78
C ASP A 26 -14.34 -14.84 -14.71
N LEU A 27 -14.41 -13.73 -13.96
CA LEU A 27 -13.50 -13.46 -12.85
C LEU A 27 -13.68 -14.46 -11.70
N GLU A 28 -14.91 -14.82 -11.36
CA GLU A 28 -15.17 -15.85 -10.36
C GLU A 28 -14.59 -17.20 -10.79
N GLU A 29 -14.78 -17.61 -12.04
CA GLU A 29 -14.17 -18.83 -12.58
C GLU A 29 -12.64 -18.76 -12.49
N LEU A 30 -12.05 -17.65 -12.94
CA LEU A 30 -10.60 -17.42 -12.94
C LEU A 30 -9.96 -17.44 -11.54
N LEU A 31 -10.68 -16.92 -10.54
CA LEU A 31 -10.13 -16.59 -9.20
C LEU A 31 -10.68 -17.48 -8.07
N GLY A 32 -11.57 -18.41 -8.40
CA GLY A 32 -12.34 -19.20 -7.44
C GLY A 32 -11.54 -20.05 -6.45
N SER A 33 -10.28 -20.37 -6.78
CA SER A 33 -9.39 -21.09 -5.88
C SER A 33 -8.76 -20.22 -4.79
N ARG A 34 -8.80 -18.89 -4.93
CA ARG A 34 -8.15 -17.94 -4.00
C ARG A 34 -9.14 -17.01 -3.31
N PHE A 35 -10.30 -16.76 -3.89
CA PHE A 35 -11.30 -15.81 -3.40
C PHE A 35 -12.65 -16.48 -3.12
N VAL A 36 -13.35 -15.95 -2.12
CA VAL A 36 -14.71 -16.38 -1.77
C VAL A 36 -15.65 -16.01 -2.91
N LYS A 37 -16.50 -16.97 -3.30
CA LYS A 37 -17.62 -16.76 -4.25
C LYS A 37 -18.96 -16.70 -3.50
N PRO A 38 -19.98 -15.98 -4.02
CA PRO A 38 -19.89 -15.08 -5.17
C PRO A 38 -19.13 -13.79 -4.82
N PHE A 39 -18.64 -13.10 -5.84
CA PHE A 39 -18.04 -11.77 -5.69
C PHE A 39 -19.12 -10.73 -5.36
N THR A 40 -18.76 -9.72 -4.59
CA THR A 40 -19.66 -8.64 -4.22
C THR A 40 -19.75 -7.64 -5.34
N MET A 41 -20.94 -7.50 -5.93
CA MET A 41 -21.25 -6.42 -6.88
C MET A 41 -21.66 -5.18 -6.10
N VAL A 42 -20.89 -4.10 -6.24
CA VAL A 42 -21.18 -2.86 -5.53
C VAL A 42 -22.27 -2.10 -6.29
N PRO A 43 -23.41 -1.75 -5.65
CA PRO A 43 -24.51 -1.01 -6.28
C PRO A 43 -24.15 0.47 -6.41
N VAL A 44 -23.30 0.75 -7.40
CA VAL A 44 -22.83 2.10 -7.74
C VAL A 44 -23.67 2.64 -8.92
N PRO A 45 -24.16 3.89 -8.85
CA PRO A 45 -24.79 4.60 -9.97
C PRO A 45 -23.89 4.73 -11.20
N ASP A 46 -24.49 4.97 -12.37
CA ASP A 46 -23.75 5.09 -13.64
C ASP A 46 -22.92 6.37 -13.74
N ASP A 47 -23.33 7.44 -13.05
CA ASP A 47 -22.67 8.75 -12.99
C ASP A 47 -21.59 8.84 -11.90
N ALA A 48 -21.46 7.81 -11.06
CA ALA A 48 -20.48 7.82 -9.99
C ALA A 48 -19.03 7.73 -10.54
N PRO A 49 -18.05 8.32 -9.83
CA PRO A 49 -16.64 8.27 -10.22
C PRO A 49 -16.16 6.87 -10.60
N GLU A 50 -15.31 6.82 -11.63
CA GLU A 50 -14.88 5.57 -12.27
C GLU A 50 -13.91 4.76 -11.41
N GLU A 51 -13.28 5.42 -10.43
CA GLU A 51 -12.38 4.83 -9.44
C GLU A 51 -13.12 4.07 -8.33
N ILE A 52 -14.43 4.32 -8.16
CA ILE A 52 -15.21 3.59 -7.16
C ILE A 52 -15.29 2.11 -7.57
N PRO A 53 -14.98 1.16 -6.68
CA PRO A 53 -15.07 -0.26 -7.00
C PRO A 53 -16.47 -0.65 -7.48
N ARG A 54 -16.54 -1.42 -8.56
CA ARG A 54 -17.77 -2.03 -9.07
C ARG A 54 -17.89 -3.50 -8.66
N ILE A 55 -16.75 -4.16 -8.43
CA ILE A 55 -16.65 -5.55 -7.97
C ILE A 55 -15.66 -5.60 -6.79
N GLN A 56 -16.00 -6.36 -5.76
CA GLN A 56 -15.14 -6.64 -4.61
C GLN A 56 -15.09 -8.13 -4.32
N ALA A 57 -13.94 -8.63 -3.89
CA ALA A 57 -13.77 -10.01 -3.44
C ALA A 57 -12.82 -10.08 -2.25
N ARG A 58 -13.05 -11.05 -1.37
CA ARG A 58 -12.15 -11.36 -0.26
C ARG A 58 -11.46 -12.69 -0.48
N SER A 59 -10.17 -12.77 -0.15
CA SER A 59 -9.46 -14.04 -0.19
C SER A 59 -10.11 -15.06 0.76
N LEU A 60 -9.96 -16.36 0.49
CA LEU A 60 -10.54 -17.43 1.33
C LEU A 60 -10.14 -17.33 2.81
N ASN A 61 -8.93 -16.85 3.10
CA ASN A 61 -8.42 -16.68 4.45
C ASN A 61 -8.63 -15.26 5.01
N ASN A 62 -9.40 -14.41 4.32
CA ASN A 62 -9.75 -13.04 4.75
C ASN A 62 -8.57 -12.07 4.98
N HIS A 63 -7.36 -12.37 4.48
CA HIS A 63 -6.20 -11.48 4.59
C HIS A 63 -6.06 -10.48 3.42
N SER A 64 -6.68 -10.77 2.27
CA SER A 64 -6.64 -9.89 1.10
C SER A 64 -8.02 -9.46 0.62
N ASN A 65 -8.13 -8.19 0.23
CA ASN A 65 -9.32 -7.59 -0.39
C ASN A 65 -8.98 -7.12 -1.80
N LEU A 66 -9.68 -7.67 -2.79
CA LEU A 66 -9.61 -7.28 -4.20
C LEU A 66 -10.72 -6.28 -4.49
N ASN A 67 -10.37 -5.16 -5.10
CA ASN A 67 -11.28 -4.16 -5.61
C ASN A 67 -11.05 -3.97 -7.11
N ILE A 68 -12.11 -4.03 -7.90
CA ILE A 68 -12.07 -3.80 -9.34
C ILE A 68 -13.01 -2.65 -9.65
N SER A 69 -12.46 -1.56 -10.17
CA SER A 69 -13.17 -0.37 -10.62
C SER A 69 -13.19 -0.33 -12.16
N GLN A 70 -13.69 0.76 -12.75
CA GLN A 70 -13.68 0.89 -14.21
C GLN A 70 -12.29 1.25 -14.76
N THR A 71 -11.37 1.74 -13.94
CA THR A 71 -10.04 2.22 -14.37
C THR A 71 -8.86 1.57 -13.66
N ASN A 72 -9.10 0.78 -12.62
CA ASN A 72 -8.04 0.10 -11.90
C ASN A 72 -8.50 -1.20 -11.23
N ILE A 73 -7.53 -2.05 -10.95
CA ILE A 73 -7.63 -3.15 -10.00
C ILE A 73 -6.68 -2.83 -8.85
N SER A 74 -7.14 -3.01 -7.62
CA SER A 74 -6.28 -2.95 -6.44
C SER A 74 -6.48 -4.16 -5.54
N LEU A 75 -5.41 -4.59 -4.90
CA LEU A 75 -5.42 -5.66 -3.92
C LEU A 75 -4.65 -5.21 -2.69
N VAL A 76 -5.33 -5.22 -1.56
CA VAL A 76 -4.75 -4.90 -0.25
C VAL A 76 -4.61 -6.18 0.55
N SER A 77 -3.43 -6.44 1.08
CA SER A 77 -3.13 -7.59 1.94
C SER A 77 -2.68 -7.10 3.31
N ASN A 78 -3.34 -7.56 4.38
CA ASN A 78 -2.94 -7.27 5.75
C ASN A 78 -2.13 -8.44 6.31
N TYR A 79 -1.07 -8.14 7.07
CA TYR A 79 -0.19 -9.15 7.64
C TYR A 79 -0.37 -9.23 9.15
N ASP A 80 -0.44 -10.46 9.65
CA ASP A 80 -0.60 -10.80 11.06
C ASP A 80 0.04 -12.17 11.35
N ASN A 81 -0.10 -12.65 12.60
CA ASN A 81 0.32 -13.98 13.02
C ASN A 81 1.79 -14.32 12.70
N GLY A 82 2.67 -13.31 12.79
CA GLY A 82 4.11 -13.43 12.57
C GLY A 82 4.55 -13.14 11.13
N TRP A 83 3.62 -13.01 10.17
CA TRP A 83 3.97 -12.55 8.82
C TRP A 83 4.48 -11.13 8.81
N GLU A 84 3.92 -10.27 9.67
CA GLU A 84 4.29 -8.86 9.76
C GLU A 84 5.76 -8.64 10.15
N LYS A 85 6.45 -9.68 10.62
CA LYS A 85 7.88 -9.63 11.00
C LYS A 85 8.81 -10.32 9.99
N ASP A 86 8.28 -10.93 8.94
CA ASP A 86 9.03 -11.73 7.97
C ASP A 86 8.85 -11.17 6.55
N TRP A 87 9.74 -10.25 6.18
CA TRP A 87 9.71 -9.61 4.87
C TRP A 87 9.78 -10.63 3.72
N SER A 88 10.54 -11.72 3.86
CA SER A 88 10.68 -12.71 2.79
C SER A 88 9.33 -13.35 2.46
N LYS A 89 8.54 -13.69 3.49
CA LYS A 89 7.17 -14.22 3.30
C LYS A 89 6.23 -13.17 2.70
N CYS A 90 6.28 -11.94 3.21
CA CYS A 90 5.49 -10.84 2.65
C CYS A 90 5.78 -10.64 1.16
N LEU A 91 7.06 -10.62 0.78
CA LEU A 91 7.53 -10.43 -0.60
C LEU A 91 7.03 -11.53 -1.54
N GLU A 92 7.14 -12.80 -1.14
CA GLU A 92 6.63 -13.93 -1.92
C GLU A 92 5.12 -13.82 -2.17
N TYR A 93 4.36 -13.41 -1.14
CA TYR A 93 2.92 -13.21 -1.27
C TYR A 93 2.58 -12.03 -2.18
N ILE A 94 3.34 -10.93 -2.09
CA ILE A 94 3.18 -9.76 -2.96
C ILE A 94 3.46 -10.16 -4.42
N GLN A 95 4.52 -10.91 -4.70
CA GLN A 95 4.83 -11.41 -6.05
C GLN A 95 3.68 -12.25 -6.62
N THR A 96 3.17 -13.20 -5.82
CA THR A 96 2.03 -14.04 -6.18
C THR A 96 0.76 -13.22 -6.44
N ASN A 97 0.58 -12.12 -5.72
CA ASN A 97 -0.55 -11.21 -5.89
C ASN A 97 -0.37 -10.29 -7.11
N GLN A 98 0.85 -9.83 -7.40
CA GLN A 98 1.16 -9.03 -8.56
C GLN A 98 0.86 -9.82 -9.85
N ASP A 99 1.31 -11.08 -9.91
CA ASP A 99 1.01 -11.98 -11.03
C ASP A 99 -0.49 -12.16 -11.25
N LEU A 100 -1.24 -12.24 -10.16
CA LEU A 100 -2.69 -12.31 -10.21
C LEU A 100 -3.31 -11.04 -10.81
N LEU A 101 -2.85 -9.85 -10.41
CA LEU A 101 -3.37 -8.58 -10.92
C LEU A 101 -3.15 -8.46 -12.43
N TYR A 102 -1.98 -8.84 -12.93
CA TYR A 102 -1.71 -8.85 -14.36
C TYR A 102 -2.58 -9.86 -15.11
N LYS A 103 -2.80 -11.05 -14.54
CA LYS A 103 -3.72 -12.04 -15.12
C LYS A 103 -5.15 -11.51 -15.20
N ILE A 104 -5.63 -10.84 -14.14
CA ILE A 104 -6.95 -10.20 -14.12
C ILE A 104 -7.03 -9.10 -15.17
N SER A 105 -6.04 -8.19 -15.19
CA SER A 105 -6.01 -7.09 -16.14
C SER A 105 -6.10 -7.57 -17.59
N ASN A 106 -5.28 -8.57 -17.96
CA ASN A 106 -5.28 -9.15 -19.30
C ASN A 106 -6.62 -9.83 -19.65
N SER A 107 -7.33 -10.39 -18.66
CA SER A 107 -8.66 -10.98 -18.87
C SER A 107 -9.76 -9.93 -19.05
N LEU A 108 -9.58 -8.73 -18.49
CA LEU A 108 -10.58 -7.66 -18.55
C LEU A 108 -10.40 -6.76 -19.76
N SER A 109 -9.17 -6.56 -20.20
CA SER A 109 -8.85 -5.71 -21.34
C SER A 109 -7.55 -6.15 -22.01
N ASN A 110 -7.53 -6.04 -23.34
CA ASN A 110 -6.31 -6.12 -24.13
C ASN A 110 -5.59 -4.76 -24.21
N ALA A 111 -6.09 -3.73 -23.52
CA ALA A 111 -5.45 -2.42 -23.50
C ALA A 111 -4.19 -2.46 -22.62
N SER A 112 -3.17 -1.74 -23.06
CA SER A 112 -1.97 -1.52 -22.27
C SER A 112 -2.29 -0.83 -20.95
N LEU A 113 -1.55 -1.20 -19.90
CA LEU A 113 -1.64 -0.52 -18.62
C LEU A 113 -1.09 0.90 -18.74
N LEU A 114 -1.70 1.81 -17.99
CA LEU A 114 -1.26 3.20 -17.90
C LEU A 114 -0.09 3.32 -16.93
N TYR A 115 -0.25 2.78 -15.73
CA TYR A 115 0.75 2.73 -14.67
C TYR A 115 0.36 1.67 -13.62
N CYS A 116 1.28 1.29 -12.76
CA CYS A 116 1.10 0.42 -11.61
C CYS A 116 1.75 1.01 -10.36
N GLY A 117 1.41 0.46 -9.20
CA GLY A 117 1.92 0.91 -7.92
C GLY A 117 2.00 -0.21 -6.89
N LEU A 118 2.96 -0.07 -5.99
CA LEU A 118 3.18 -0.92 -4.83
C LEU A 118 3.39 -0.01 -3.61
N THR A 119 2.52 -0.17 -2.62
CA THR A 119 2.63 0.50 -1.33
C THR A 119 2.88 -0.53 -0.23
N ILE A 120 3.78 -0.22 0.71
CA ILE A 120 4.00 -0.97 1.95
C ILE A 120 3.85 -0.01 3.14
N SER A 121 3.07 -0.42 4.14
CA SER A 121 2.96 0.26 5.43
C SER A 121 3.76 -0.47 6.49
N ILE A 122 4.64 0.25 7.18
CA ILE A 122 5.51 -0.26 8.24
C ILE A 122 5.25 0.51 9.51
N PHE A 123 5.10 -0.18 10.63
CA PHE A 123 4.93 0.41 11.94
C PHE A 123 6.12 0.08 12.85
N PHE A 124 6.71 1.13 13.42
CA PHE A 124 7.76 1.04 14.42
C PHE A 124 7.14 1.32 15.80
N PRO A 125 7.02 0.32 16.69
CA PRO A 125 6.46 0.51 18.02
C PRO A 125 7.41 1.28 18.94
N PHE A 126 6.82 2.11 19.79
CA PHE A 126 7.48 2.82 20.88
C PHE A 126 6.70 2.62 22.18
N GLU A 127 7.37 2.86 23.31
CA GLU A 127 6.77 2.71 24.64
C GLU A 127 5.62 3.69 24.87
N ASP A 128 5.81 4.95 24.49
CA ASP A 128 4.82 6.01 24.63
C ASP A 128 5.03 7.11 23.57
N GLU A 129 4.12 8.10 23.57
CA GLU A 129 4.18 9.27 22.69
C GLU A 129 5.47 10.09 22.87
N LYS A 130 5.96 10.24 24.10
CA LYS A 130 7.15 11.04 24.38
C LYS A 130 8.36 10.46 23.65
N HIS A 131 8.56 9.15 23.72
CA HIS A 131 9.68 8.49 23.04
C HIS A 131 9.58 8.59 21.50
N VAL A 132 8.36 8.57 20.95
CA VAL A 132 8.14 8.83 19.51
C VAL A 132 8.63 10.23 19.13
N MET A 133 8.23 11.25 19.90
CA MET A 133 8.58 12.64 19.61
C MET A 133 10.06 12.94 19.85
N GLU A 134 10.67 12.33 20.87
CA GLU A 134 12.11 12.41 21.09
C GLU A 134 12.91 11.83 19.92
N HIS A 135 12.47 10.69 19.38
CA HIS A 135 13.07 10.10 18.19
C HIS A 135 12.93 11.04 16.97
N ILE A 136 11.73 11.54 16.68
CA ILE A 136 11.49 12.50 15.59
C ILE A 136 12.38 13.73 15.73
N ASN A 137 12.44 14.33 16.92
CA ASN A 137 13.24 15.53 17.15
C ASN A 137 14.73 15.25 16.93
N LYS A 138 15.24 14.10 17.39
CA LYS A 138 16.62 13.68 17.17
C LYS A 138 16.94 13.50 15.69
N VAL A 139 16.04 12.84 14.94
CA VAL A 139 16.28 12.47 13.55
C VAL A 139 16.13 13.66 12.60
N PHE A 140 15.02 14.38 12.69
CA PHE A 140 14.68 15.42 11.71
C PHE A 140 15.04 16.83 12.16
N PHE A 141 15.31 17.03 13.45
CA PHE A 141 15.60 18.34 14.03
C PHE A 141 16.79 18.32 14.99
N PRO A 142 17.94 17.71 14.63
CA PRO A 142 19.05 17.44 15.57
C PRO A 142 19.65 18.69 16.24
N SER A 143 19.49 19.87 15.62
CA SER A 143 19.97 21.16 16.14
C SER A 143 18.92 21.95 16.92
N LYS A 144 17.71 21.40 17.10
CA LYS A 144 16.61 22.05 17.80
C LYS A 144 16.06 21.14 18.91
N LYS A 145 15.49 21.77 19.92
CA LYS A 145 14.67 21.09 20.91
C LYS A 145 13.23 21.53 20.69
N LEU A 146 12.44 20.68 20.05
CA LEU A 146 11.02 20.90 19.89
C LEU A 146 10.29 20.39 21.13
N ASP A 147 10.00 21.28 22.06
CA ASP A 147 9.18 20.96 23.23
C ASP A 147 7.69 20.93 22.84
N ASN A 148 6.90 20.06 23.48
CA ASN A 148 5.44 19.92 23.29
C ASN A 148 4.98 19.57 21.86
N LEU A 149 5.78 18.80 21.11
CA LEU A 149 5.34 18.20 19.84
C LEU A 149 4.30 17.11 20.14
N HIS A 150 3.14 17.17 19.47
CA HIS A 150 2.05 16.20 19.65
C HIS A 150 1.84 15.32 18.41
N GLU A 151 2.14 15.85 17.22
CA GLU A 151 1.99 15.15 15.96
C GLU A 151 3.12 15.54 15.01
N PHE A 152 3.52 14.57 14.18
CA PHE A 152 4.49 14.73 13.11
C PHE A 152 4.01 14.01 11.85
N ASN A 153 4.09 14.70 10.71
CA ASN A 153 3.90 14.12 9.39
C ASN A 153 4.92 14.73 8.43
N LEU A 154 5.67 13.87 7.75
CA LEU A 154 6.61 14.24 6.69
C LEU A 154 6.28 13.45 5.44
N ARG A 155 6.15 14.14 4.30
CA ARG A 155 5.91 13.51 3.00
C ARG A 155 6.80 14.13 1.94
N PHE A 156 7.39 13.28 1.11
CA PHE A 156 8.15 13.71 -0.06
C PHE A 156 8.19 12.57 -1.10
N ALA A 157 8.60 12.91 -2.31
CA ALA A 157 8.65 12.02 -3.45
C ALA A 157 9.95 12.22 -4.21
N HIS A 158 10.68 11.13 -4.44
CA HIS A 158 11.85 11.11 -5.30
C HIS A 158 11.49 10.56 -6.68
N LYS A 159 12.15 11.09 -7.69
CA LYS A 159 12.11 10.55 -9.04
C LYS A 159 13.28 9.59 -9.22
N GLN A 160 12.99 8.36 -9.65
CA GLN A 160 14.00 7.35 -9.95
C GLN A 160 13.95 6.97 -11.44
N ASN A 161 15.10 7.00 -12.09
CA ASN A 161 15.30 6.57 -13.50
C ASN A 161 14.33 7.21 -14.51
N GLU A 162 13.85 8.43 -14.24
CA GLU A 162 12.86 9.13 -15.09
C GLU A 162 11.57 8.33 -15.37
N ILE A 163 11.24 7.34 -14.55
CA ILE A 163 10.07 6.46 -14.74
C ILE A 163 9.26 6.38 -13.45
N TYR A 164 9.95 6.24 -12.32
CA TYR A 164 9.32 5.90 -11.05
C TYR A 164 9.24 7.12 -10.14
N PHE A 165 8.14 7.22 -9.41
CA PHE A 165 8.09 7.92 -8.14
C PHE A 165 8.33 6.93 -7.00
N ILE A 166 9.14 7.36 -6.04
CA ILE A 166 9.32 6.70 -4.75
C ILE A 166 8.86 7.70 -3.69
N ASN A 167 7.68 7.47 -3.16
CA ASN A 167 7.05 8.33 -2.17
C ASN A 167 7.25 7.74 -0.79
N TYR A 168 7.60 8.60 0.16
CA TYR A 168 7.67 8.24 1.56
C TYR A 168 6.71 9.14 2.32
N THR A 169 5.96 8.55 3.25
CA THR A 169 5.19 9.29 4.26
C THR A 169 5.53 8.75 5.63
N TYR A 170 6.09 9.60 6.47
CA TYR A 170 6.53 9.27 7.82
C TYR A 170 5.67 10.02 8.83
N SER A 171 4.96 9.29 9.70
CA SER A 171 3.96 9.87 10.59
C SER A 171 4.06 9.34 12.01
N SER A 172 3.96 10.21 13.02
CA SER A 172 3.62 9.78 14.38
C SER A 172 2.24 9.14 14.39
N THR A 173 2.10 8.00 15.03
CA THR A 173 0.87 7.20 15.02
C THR A 173 0.52 6.75 16.42
N ILE A 174 -0.72 7.04 16.82
CA ILE A 174 -1.34 6.51 18.04
C ILE A 174 -2.49 5.61 17.62
N LYS A 175 -2.47 4.35 18.07
CA LYS A 175 -3.54 3.39 17.79
C LYS A 175 -4.41 3.21 19.03
N TYR A 176 -5.70 3.43 18.82
CA TYR A 176 -6.75 3.18 19.80
C TYR A 176 -7.43 1.88 19.39
N LEU A 177 -7.17 0.81 20.14
CA LEU A 177 -7.73 -0.50 19.87
C LEU A 177 -8.84 -0.82 20.88
N LEU A 178 -9.97 -1.29 20.38
CA LEU A 178 -11.01 -1.94 21.18
C LEU A 178 -11.22 -3.34 20.62
N ASN A 179 -10.99 -4.38 21.45
CA ASN A 179 -11.03 -5.78 21.01
C ASN A 179 -10.15 -6.05 19.77
N ASN A 180 -8.94 -5.48 19.74
CA ASN A 180 -8.00 -5.54 18.61
C ASN A 180 -8.48 -4.89 17.29
N ILE A 181 -9.53 -4.08 17.35
CA ILE A 181 -10.03 -3.32 16.20
C ILE A 181 -9.64 -1.85 16.35
N LEU A 182 -9.03 -1.28 15.31
CA LEU A 182 -8.75 0.16 15.21
C LEU A 182 -10.06 0.95 15.19
N LEU A 183 -10.21 1.89 16.13
CA LEU A 183 -11.39 2.74 16.20
C LEU A 183 -11.17 4.10 15.51
N ARG A 184 -12.08 4.47 14.61
CA ARG A 184 -12.25 5.83 14.09
C ARG A 184 -13.75 6.16 13.94
N PRO A 185 -14.23 7.34 14.39
CA PRO A 185 -13.51 8.39 15.11
C PRO A 185 -13.08 7.94 16.52
N ILE A 186 -12.04 8.59 17.06
CA ILE A 186 -11.48 8.27 18.39
C ILE A 186 -12.35 8.95 19.43
N ALA A 187 -13.05 8.16 20.24
CA ALA A 187 -13.81 8.70 21.36
C ALA A 187 -12.85 9.10 22.52
N PRO A 188 -13.13 10.19 23.27
CA PRO A 188 -12.21 10.71 24.30
C PRO A 188 -11.88 9.74 25.43
N TYR A 189 -12.73 8.74 25.66
CA TYR A 189 -12.57 7.74 26.73
C TYR A 189 -11.69 6.56 26.33
N LEU A 190 -11.21 6.49 25.08
CA LEU A 190 -10.37 5.40 24.64
C LEU A 190 -8.93 5.59 25.10
N THR A 191 -8.39 4.57 25.78
CA THR A 191 -6.98 4.54 26.15
C THR A 191 -6.14 4.13 24.93
N PRO A 192 -5.10 4.89 24.56
CA PRO A 192 -4.13 4.45 23.56
C PRO A 192 -3.55 3.08 23.90
N GLN A 193 -3.37 2.23 22.89
CA GLN A 193 -2.83 0.88 23.05
C GLN A 193 -1.45 0.73 22.42
N GLU A 194 -1.18 1.47 21.34
CA GLU A 194 0.15 1.50 20.73
C GLU A 194 0.52 2.93 20.34
N TYR A 195 1.78 3.26 20.57
CA TYR A 195 2.43 4.47 20.09
C TYR A 195 3.53 4.08 19.12
N GLY A 196 3.73 4.87 18.08
CA GLY A 196 4.82 4.57 17.16
C GLY A 196 4.94 5.50 15.98
N LEU A 197 5.74 5.08 15.02
CA LEU A 197 5.95 5.73 13.74
C LEU A 197 5.42 4.83 12.64
N THR A 198 4.63 5.39 11.74
CA THR A 198 4.21 4.70 10.51
C THR A 198 5.01 5.27 9.35
N LEU A 199 5.71 4.38 8.64
CA LEU A 199 6.34 4.68 7.37
C LEU A 199 5.54 4.00 6.25
N ASN A 200 4.97 4.81 5.36
CA ASN A 200 4.40 4.33 4.11
C ASN A 200 5.39 4.58 2.98
N ILE A 201 5.74 3.53 2.26
CA ILE A 201 6.58 3.59 1.06
C ILE A 201 5.69 3.25 -0.13
N ASP A 202 5.55 4.18 -1.07
CA ASP A 202 4.75 3.98 -2.29
C ASP A 202 5.62 4.18 -3.53
N ILE A 203 5.85 3.08 -4.25
CA ILE A 203 6.62 3.06 -5.49
C ILE A 203 5.66 2.84 -6.65
N ASN A 204 5.66 3.76 -7.61
CA ASN A 204 4.81 3.68 -8.79
C ASN A 204 5.51 4.28 -10.00
N ASP A 205 5.11 3.87 -11.20
CA ASP A 205 5.64 4.38 -12.47
C ASP A 205 4.79 5.52 -13.06
N ARG A 206 4.01 6.22 -12.22
CA ARG A 206 3.15 7.33 -12.64
C ARG A 206 3.94 8.51 -13.20
N TYR A 207 5.22 8.66 -12.84
CA TYR A 207 6.08 9.66 -13.47
C TYR A 207 6.23 9.38 -14.97
N GLY A 208 6.53 8.13 -15.34
CA GLY A 208 6.57 7.70 -16.74
C GLY A 208 5.27 8.02 -17.46
N PHE A 209 4.13 7.62 -16.89
CA PHE A 209 2.82 7.89 -17.47
C PHE A 209 2.51 9.39 -17.65
N ASN A 210 2.83 10.22 -16.65
CA ASN A 210 2.49 11.65 -16.67
C ASN A 210 3.41 12.48 -17.58
N PHE A 211 4.67 12.06 -17.76
CA PHE A 211 5.70 12.93 -18.37
C PHE A 211 6.37 12.34 -19.61
N LYS A 212 6.20 11.05 -19.91
CA LYS A 212 6.73 10.42 -21.12
C LYS A 212 5.59 10.14 -22.11
N LYS A 213 5.71 10.71 -23.30
CA LYS A 213 4.77 10.49 -24.40
C LYS A 213 4.74 9.00 -24.76
N GLU A 214 3.53 8.47 -25.00
CA GLU A 214 3.32 7.07 -25.41
C GLU A 214 3.80 6.02 -24.38
N TYR A 215 3.98 6.43 -23.12
CA TYR A 215 4.33 5.51 -22.05
C TYR A 215 3.20 4.51 -21.79
N THR A 216 3.58 3.25 -21.60
CA THR A 216 2.71 2.19 -21.10
C THR A 216 3.45 1.40 -20.03
N SER A 217 2.68 0.90 -19.07
CA SER A 217 3.17 0.02 -18.01
C SER A 217 2.96 -1.44 -18.37
N ASP A 218 3.71 -2.33 -17.71
CA ASP A 218 3.61 -3.77 -17.88
C ASP A 218 4.16 -4.52 -16.66
N LYS A 219 4.21 -5.84 -16.77
CA LYS A 219 4.71 -6.73 -15.73
C LYS A 219 6.20 -6.52 -15.43
N GLU A 220 7.03 -6.23 -16.44
CA GLU A 220 8.47 -6.03 -16.23
C GLU A 220 8.72 -4.75 -15.44
N ILE A 221 7.99 -3.68 -15.76
CA ILE A 221 8.00 -2.44 -14.99
C ILE A 221 7.52 -2.71 -13.56
N GLY A 222 6.44 -3.47 -13.38
CA GLY A 222 5.97 -3.92 -12.07
C GLY A 222 7.01 -4.70 -11.25
N ASN A 223 7.79 -5.57 -11.89
CA ASN A 223 8.86 -6.30 -11.21
C ASN A 223 9.93 -5.34 -10.66
N LYS A 224 10.22 -4.23 -11.36
CA LYS A 224 11.13 -3.20 -10.86
C LYS A 224 10.62 -2.50 -9.61
N LEU A 225 9.31 -2.31 -9.45
CA LEU A 225 8.74 -1.76 -8.21
C LEU A 225 9.08 -2.67 -7.02
N LEU A 226 8.99 -4.00 -7.20
CA LEU A 226 9.34 -4.97 -6.18
C LEU A 226 10.83 -4.98 -5.87
N GLU A 227 11.68 -4.89 -6.88
CA GLU A 227 13.14 -4.80 -6.70
C GLU A 227 13.50 -3.58 -5.83
N TYR A 228 12.97 -2.39 -6.16
CA TYR A 228 13.22 -1.19 -5.34
C TYR A 228 12.66 -1.33 -3.93
N MET A 229 11.44 -1.87 -3.78
CA MET A 229 10.86 -2.08 -2.46
C MET A 229 11.70 -3.03 -1.61
N ASN A 230 12.21 -4.10 -2.22
CA ASN A 230 13.09 -5.04 -1.56
C ASN A 230 14.39 -4.37 -1.10
N ILE A 231 15.06 -3.61 -1.96
CA ILE A 231 16.27 -2.85 -1.61
C ILE A 231 15.99 -1.92 -0.41
N ILE A 232 14.89 -1.17 -0.45
CA ILE A 232 14.54 -0.26 0.64
C ILE A 232 14.39 -1.03 1.96
N LEU A 233 13.64 -2.14 1.95
CA LEU A 233 13.34 -2.90 3.16
C LEU A 233 14.54 -3.69 3.70
N THR A 234 15.43 -4.18 2.84
CA THR A 234 16.58 -4.99 3.27
C THR A 234 17.83 -4.19 3.54
N GLU A 235 18.03 -3.07 2.86
CA GLU A 235 19.31 -2.31 2.90
C GLU A 235 19.16 -0.91 3.51
N LYS A 236 18.01 -0.25 3.32
CA LYS A 236 17.86 1.16 3.70
C LYS A 236 16.98 1.41 4.92
N LEU A 237 16.12 0.47 5.32
CA LEU A 237 15.12 0.70 6.36
C LEU A 237 15.70 1.17 7.70
N ASP A 238 16.83 0.59 8.11
CA ASP A 238 17.52 0.98 9.35
C ASP A 238 18.13 2.39 9.26
N ILE A 239 18.66 2.76 8.09
CA ILE A 239 19.23 4.08 7.81
C ILE A 239 18.11 5.13 7.77
N LEU A 240 17.02 4.84 7.07
CA LEU A 240 15.79 5.64 7.02
C LEU A 240 15.28 5.96 8.42
N PHE A 241 15.16 4.94 9.27
CA PHE A 241 14.66 5.10 10.63
C PHE A 241 15.62 5.87 11.53
N LYS A 242 16.93 5.57 11.49
CA LYS A 242 17.90 6.17 12.41
C LYS A 242 18.34 7.58 12.03
N ASN A 243 18.39 7.86 10.73
CA ASN A 243 19.02 9.07 10.20
C ASN A 243 18.05 9.95 9.41
N GLY A 244 16.84 9.46 9.09
CA GLY A 244 15.91 10.21 8.24
C GLY A 244 16.47 10.42 6.83
N ASP A 245 17.34 9.51 6.38
CA ASP A 245 17.97 9.55 5.07
C ASP A 245 17.16 8.68 4.11
N PHE A 246 16.57 9.34 3.12
CA PHE A 246 15.59 8.77 2.20
C PHE A 246 16.13 8.56 0.78
N GLU A 247 17.45 8.61 0.59
CA GLU A 247 18.07 8.32 -0.69
C GLU A 247 18.11 6.80 -0.99
N LEU A 248 17.60 6.42 -2.18
CA LEU A 248 17.81 5.08 -2.75
C LEU A 248 19.24 4.92 -3.27
#